data_AF-L7WD81-F1
#
_entry.id   AF-L7WD81-F1
#
_cell.length_a   1.000
_cell.length_b   1.000
_cell.length_c   1.000
_cell.angle_alpha   90.00
_cell.angle_beta   90.00
_cell.angle_gamma   90.00
#
_symmetry.space_group_name_H-M   'P 1'
#
loop_
_entity.id
_entity.type
_entity.pdbx_description
1 polymer ?
#
loop_
_entity_poly.entity_id
_entity_poly.type
_entity_poly.pdbx_seq_one_letter_code
_entity_poly.pdbx_strand_id
1 'polypeptide(L)' 'MIANKETRASFQSRLIYSIAISGGFTLFFESLDYFFVDEPFQIWVAITSFILFAIALLIMSYYFMTKKVKR' A
#
# COMPACT_ATOMS: atom_id res chain seq x y z
N MET A 1 -16.19 -4.24 -24.57
CA MET A 1 -16.73 -3.45 -23.43
C MET A 1 -17.13 -4.43 -22.33
N ILE A 2 -16.15 -4.99 -21.63
CA ILE A 2 -16.34 -5.95 -20.53
C ILE A 2 -15.70 -5.30 -19.30
N ALA A 3 -16.44 -4.43 -18.64
CA ALA A 3 -16.04 -3.92 -17.34
C ALA A 3 -17.33 -3.78 -16.53
N ASN A 4 -17.75 -4.94 -16.06
CA ASN A 4 -18.93 -5.19 -15.26
C ASN A 4 -18.94 -4.26 -14.05
N LYS A 5 -20.14 -3.88 -13.60
CA LYS A 5 -20.39 -3.21 -12.31
C LYS A 5 -19.83 -4.01 -11.10
N GLU A 6 -19.40 -5.24 -11.33
CA GLU A 6 -18.73 -6.15 -10.37
C GLU A 6 -17.25 -5.83 -10.12
N THR A 7 -16.60 -4.98 -10.93
CA THR A 7 -15.16 -4.70 -10.83
C THR A 7 -14.80 -3.67 -9.74
N ARG A 8 -15.68 -3.43 -8.75
CA ARG A 8 -15.33 -2.63 -7.57
C ARG A 8 -14.85 -3.56 -6.45
N ALA A 9 -13.53 -3.68 -6.30
CA ALA A 9 -12.95 -4.34 -5.11
C ALA A 9 -13.56 -3.71 -3.83
N SER A 10 -14.02 -4.55 -2.91
CA SER A 10 -14.62 -4.09 -1.65
C SER A 10 -13.62 -3.27 -0.83
N PHE A 11 -14.11 -2.44 0.09
CA PHE A 11 -13.22 -1.69 0.98
C PHE A 11 -12.29 -2.61 1.78
N GLN A 12 -12.81 -3.76 2.25
CA GLN A 12 -12.02 -4.78 2.95
C GLN A 12 -10.88 -5.32 2.08
N SER A 13 -11.16 -5.67 0.82
CA SER A 13 -10.12 -6.16 -0.09
C SER A 13 -9.04 -5.12 -0.36
N ARG A 14 -9.39 -3.84 -0.40
CA ARG A 14 -8.42 -2.74 -0.57
C ARG A 14 -7.60 -2.51 0.69
N LEU A 15 -8.21 -2.63 1.86
CA LEU A 15 -7.51 -2.55 3.13
C LEU A 15 -6.46 -3.66 3.25
N ILE A 16 -6.86 -4.90 2.95
CA ILE A 16 -5.94 -6.06 2.96
C ILE A 16 -4.83 -5.86 1.93
N TYR A 17 -5.16 -5.41 0.71
CA TYR A 17 -4.18 -5.10 -0.32
C TYR A 17 -3.18 -4.04 0.13
N SER A 18 -3.66 -2.93 0.69
CA SER A 18 -2.78 -1.85 1.19
C SER A 18 -1.87 -2.33 2.31
N ILE A 19 -2.38 -3.13 3.25
CA ILE A 19 -1.57 -3.72 4.33
C ILE A 19 -0.50 -4.66 3.76
N ALA A 20 -0.88 -5.59 2.89
CA ALA A 20 0.05 -6.57 2.34
C ALA A 20 1.16 -5.91 1.51
N ILE A 21 0.80 -4.97 0.64
CA ILE A 21 1.78 -4.26 -0.20
C ILE A 21 2.67 -3.36 0.63
N SER A 22 2.12 -2.64 1.62
CA SER A 22 2.95 -1.77 2.48
C SER A 22 3.90 -2.58 3.33
N GLY A 23 3.46 -3.73 3.87
CA GLY A 23 4.32 -4.61 4.66
C GLY A 23 5.45 -5.16 3.80
N GLY A 24 5.14 -5.64 2.60
CA GLY A 24 6.14 -6.10 1.64
C GLY A 24 7.14 -5.00 1.24
N PHE A 25 6.65 -3.79 0.98
CA PHE A 25 7.50 -2.65 0.60
C PHE A 25 8.42 -2.22 1.75
N THR A 26 7.89 -2.06 2.96
CA THR A 26 8.68 -1.72 4.15
C THR A 26 9.75 -2.77 4.42
N LEU A 27 9.39 -4.06 4.42
CA LEU A 27 10.36 -5.12 4.64
C LEU A 27 11.43 -5.17 3.54
N PHE A 28 11.06 -4.93 2.29
CA PHE A 28 11.99 -4.88 1.17
C PHE A 28 13.03 -3.77 1.37
N PHE A 29 12.59 -2.53 1.67
CA PHE A 29 13.50 -1.39 1.86
C PHE A 29 14.40 -1.55 3.09
N GLU A 30 13.83 -1.93 4.24
CA GLU A 30 14.64 -2.16 5.45
C GLU A 30 15.64 -3.32 5.25
N SER A 31 15.28 -4.33 4.45
CA SER A 31 16.23 -5.38 4.08
C SER A 31 17.36 -4.83 3.20
N LEU A 32 17.06 -3.90 2.28
CA LEU A 32 18.11 -3.26 1.47
C LEU A 32 19.07 -2.48 2.36
N ASP A 33 18.56 -1.68 3.30
CA ASP A 33 19.38 -0.90 4.21
C ASP A 33 20.23 -1.81 5.12
N TYR A 34 19.65 -2.89 5.62
CA TYR A 34 20.35 -3.88 6.45
C TYR A 34 21.47 -4.62 5.70
N PHE A 35 21.25 -5.04 4.45
CA PHE A 35 22.22 -5.86 3.71
C PHE A 35 23.24 -5.05 2.92
N PHE A 36 22.91 -3.83 2.47
CA PHE A 36 23.77 -3.05 1.56
C PHE A 36 24.36 -1.79 2.19
N VAL A 37 23.77 -1.28 3.28
CA VAL A 37 24.17 -0.02 3.92
C VAL A 37 24.72 -0.26 5.34
N ASP A 38 24.69 -1.51 5.83
CA ASP A 38 25.05 -1.88 7.21
C ASP A 38 24.29 -1.07 8.28
N GLU A 39 23.12 -0.53 7.94
CA GLU A 39 22.27 0.16 8.90
C GLU A 39 21.42 -0.84 9.70
N PRO A 40 21.34 -0.72 11.03
CA PRO A 40 20.54 -1.61 11.84
C PRO A 40 19.05 -1.44 11.51
N PHE A 41 18.29 -2.53 11.50
CA PHE A 41 16.85 -2.50 11.25
C PHE A 41 16.13 -1.54 12.20
N GLN A 42 15.59 -0.45 11.68
CA GLN A 42 15.02 0.62 12.49
C GLN A 42 13.51 0.41 12.65
N ILE A 43 13.11 -0.37 13.64
CA ILE A 43 11.71 -0.80 13.80
C ILE A 43 10.69 0.36 13.82
N TRP A 44 11.07 1.50 14.41
CA TRP A 44 10.22 2.69 14.44
C TRP A 44 10.06 3.35 13.07
N VAL A 45 11.12 3.36 12.27
CA VAL A 45 11.11 3.86 10.89
C VAL A 45 10.30 2.91 10.00
N ALA A 46 10.48 1.60 10.17
CA ALA A 46 9.71 0.57 9.49
C ALA A 46 8.20 0.71 9.77
N ILE A 47 7.80 0.85 11.04
CA ILE A 47 6.38 1.03 11.42
C ILE A 47 5.81 2.33 10.85
N THR A 48 6.56 3.43 10.94
CA THR A 48 6.10 4.75 10.49
C THR A 48 5.94 4.77 8.97
N SER A 49 6.93 4.26 8.23
CA SER A 49 6.89 4.15 6.77
C SER A 49 5.76 3.22 6.31
N PHE A 50 5.55 2.08 7.00
CA PHE A 50 4.45 1.16 6.74
C PHE A 50 3.08 1.86 6.85
N ILE A 51 2.84 2.58 7.96
CA ILE A 51 1.56 3.27 8.19
C ILE A 51 1.33 4.35 7.12
N LEU A 52 2.34 5.18 6.86
CA LEU A 52 2.23 6.26 5.87
C LEU A 52 1.92 5.72 4.48
N PHE A 53 2.61 4.64 4.07
CA PHE A 53 2.41 4.03 2.76
C PHE A 53 1.05 3.33 2.64
N ALA A 54 0.61 2.63 3.70
CA ALA A 54 -0.70 1.99 3.73
C ALA A 54 -1.85 3.00 3.60
N ILE A 55 -1.73 4.14 4.29
CA ILE A 55 -2.69 5.24 4.19
C ILE A 55 -2.66 5.84 2.77
N ALA A 56 -1.49 6.09 2.20
CA ALA A 56 -1.36 6.62 0.85
C ALA A 56 -2.01 5.69 -0.19
N LEU A 57 -1.77 4.38 -0.10
CA LEU A 57 -2.39 3.37 -0.98
C LEU A 57 -3.91 3.33 -0.83
N LEU A 58 -4.42 3.40 0.41
CA LEU A 58 -5.86 3.47 0.67
C LEU A 58 -6.48 4.71 0.02
N ILE A 59 -5.86 5.88 0.23
CA ILE A 59 -6.31 7.15 -0.35
C ILE A 59 -6.31 7.08 -1.88
N MET A 60 -5.22 6.61 -2.50
CA MET A 60 -5.16 6.41 -3.95
C MET A 60 -6.25 5.47 -4.44
N SER A 61 -6.43 4.32 -3.79
CA SER A 61 -7.46 3.34 -4.14
C SER A 61 -8.88 3.92 -4.07
N TYR A 62 -9.10 4.89 -3.19
CA TYR A 62 -10.36 5.62 -3.06
C TYR A 62 -10.53 6.65 -4.19
N TYR A 63 -9.55 7.53 -4.40
CA TYR A 63 -9.60 8.57 -5.44
C TYR A 63 -9.73 8.02 -6.87
N PHE A 64 -9.04 6.92 -7.19
CA PHE A 64 -9.15 6.29 -8.51
C PHE A 64 -10.56 5.77 -8.80
N MET A 65 -11.32 5.40 -7.76
CA MET A 65 -12.72 5.00 -7.92
C MET A 65 -13.67 6.18 -8.09
N THR A 66 -13.43 7.29 -7.39
CA THR A 66 -14.30 8.47 -7.47
C THR A 66 -14.18 9.13 -8.85
N LYS A 67 -12.99 9.13 -9.46
CA LYS A 67 -12.79 9.65 -10.83
C LYS A 67 -13.41 8.77 -11.92
N LYS A 68 -13.52 7.46 -11.71
CA LYS A 68 -14.20 6.55 -12.65
C LYS A 68 -15.74 6.67 -12.64
N VAL A 69 -16.34 7.26 -11.60
CA VAL A 69 -17.81 7.43 -11.49
C VAL A 69 -18.31 8.72 -12.14
N LYS A 70 -17.43 9.70 -12.36
CA LYS A 70 -17.78 11.01 -12.95
C LYS A 70 -17.54 11.10 -14.47
N ARG A 71 -17.17 10.00 -15.14
CA ARG A 71 -17.05 9.94 -16.61
C ARG A 71 -18.13 9.03 -17.18
#